data_AF-A0A1V5ZA60-F1
#
_entry.id   AF-A0A1V5ZA60-F1
#
_cell.length_a   1.000
_cell.length_b   1.000
_cell.length_c   1.000
_cell.angle_alpha   90.00
_cell.angle_beta   90.00
_cell.angle_gamma   90.00
#
_symmetry.space_group_name_H-M   'P 1'
#
loop_
_entity.id
_entity.type
_entity.pdbx_description
1 polymer ?
#
loop_
_entity_poly.entity_id
_entity_poly.type
_entity_poly.pdbx_seq_one_letter_code
_entity_poly.pdbx_strand_id
1 'polypeptide(L)'
;MKSSLNSEEGDPQVREAQRHYRTRNEQLKFFAENAEKALRVIKEPGPPIDPAELILSIIKEQSGPRGVHLDDVLKGTRREALADDIVRDIIRALVLEDEIYQPAPGYLKLL
;
A
#
# COMPACT_ATOMS: atom_id res chain seq x y z
N MET A 1 10.46 -23.32 -4.54
CA MET A 1 10.67 -22.95 -5.97
C MET A 1 12.07 -23.26 -6.50
N LYS A 2 13.18 -22.92 -5.81
CA LYS A 2 14.54 -23.19 -6.32
C LYS A 2 14.86 -24.68 -6.56
N SER A 3 14.23 -25.60 -5.83
CA SER A 3 14.47 -27.05 -5.95
C SER A 3 13.82 -27.68 -7.18
N SER A 4 12.62 -27.25 -7.56
CA SER A 4 11.79 -27.91 -8.59
C SER A 4 12.12 -27.50 -10.03
N LEU A 5 12.85 -26.39 -10.22
CA LEU A 5 13.38 -25.96 -11.53
C LEU A 5 14.78 -26.52 -11.83
N ASN A 6 15.45 -27.08 -10.83
CA ASN A 6 16.84 -27.58 -10.94
C ASN A 6 16.97 -29.10 -10.72
N SER A 7 15.91 -29.79 -10.26
CA SER A 7 15.89 -31.25 -10.23
C SER A 7 15.59 -31.81 -11.62
N GLU A 8 16.38 -32.79 -12.07
CA GLU A 8 16.10 -33.52 -13.32
C GLU A 8 14.73 -34.24 -13.27
N GLU A 9 14.21 -34.47 -12.06
CA GLU A 9 12.80 -34.76 -11.78
C GLU A 9 12.05 -33.45 -11.46
N GLY A 10 11.78 -32.64 -12.49
CA GLY A 10 10.94 -31.44 -12.34
C GLY A 10 9.49 -31.81 -12.01
N ASP A 11 8.77 -30.91 -11.33
CA ASP A 11 7.34 -31.08 -11.04
C ASP A 11 6.54 -31.42 -12.32
N PRO A 12 5.70 -32.48 -12.35
CA PRO A 12 4.89 -32.85 -13.51
C PRO A 12 4.05 -31.69 -14.07
N GLN A 13 3.50 -30.84 -13.19
CA GLN A 13 2.68 -29.70 -13.59
C GLN A 13 3.52 -28.63 -14.31
N VAL A 14 4.75 -28.42 -13.87
CA VAL A 14 5.69 -27.49 -14.52
C VAL A 14 6.10 -28.01 -15.89
N ARG A 15 6.34 -29.32 -16.03
CA ARG A 15 6.67 -29.95 -17.32
C ARG A 15 5.51 -29.88 -18.32
N GLU A 16 4.29 -30.10 -17.85
CA GLU A 16 3.08 -29.98 -18.68
C GLU A 16 2.88 -28.55 -19.16
N ALA A 17 3.00 -27.56 -18.26
CA ALA A 17 2.95 -26.15 -18.62
C ALA A 17 4.06 -25.75 -19.60
N GLN A 18 5.30 -26.23 -19.41
CA GLN A 18 6.41 -25.98 -20.35
C GLN A 18 6.09 -26.48 -21.76
N ARG A 19 5.52 -27.68 -21.89
CA ARG A 19 5.11 -28.23 -23.18
C ARG A 19 3.95 -27.46 -23.81
N HIS A 20 2.94 -27.14 -23.00
CA HIS A 20 1.73 -26.45 -23.46
C HIS A 20 2.05 -25.03 -23.95
N TYR A 21 2.84 -24.28 -23.18
CA TYR A 21 3.19 -22.89 -23.48
C TYR A 21 4.47 -22.73 -24.32
N ARG A 22 5.14 -23.84 -24.69
CA ARG A 22 6.40 -23.88 -25.44
C ARG A 22 7.51 -23.03 -24.81
N THR A 23 7.54 -22.96 -23.49
CA THR A 23 8.47 -22.11 -22.74
C THR A 23 9.78 -22.85 -22.46
N ARG A 24 10.91 -22.17 -22.66
CA ARG A 24 12.25 -22.75 -22.38
C ARG A 24 12.60 -22.57 -20.91
N ASN A 25 13.36 -23.52 -20.34
CA ASN A 25 13.84 -23.45 -18.95
C ASN A 25 14.62 -22.16 -18.65
N GLU A 26 15.38 -21.65 -19.61
CA GLU A 26 16.11 -20.38 -19.50
C GLU A 26 15.17 -19.20 -19.25
N GLN A 27 14.00 -19.17 -19.91
CA GLN A 27 13.01 -18.10 -19.74
C GLN A 27 12.35 -18.18 -18.37
N LEU A 28 12.06 -19.39 -17.87
CA LEU A 28 11.51 -19.57 -16.54
C LEU A 28 12.50 -19.16 -15.44
N LYS A 29 13.78 -19.48 -15.61
CA LYS A 29 14.85 -19.00 -14.71
C LYS A 29 14.93 -17.48 -14.73
N PHE A 30 14.92 -16.87 -15.92
CA PHE A 30 14.91 -15.41 -16.07
C PHE A 30 13.72 -14.74 -15.36
N PHE A 31 12.51 -15.28 -15.51
CA PHE A 31 11.33 -14.75 -14.82
C PHE A 31 11.42 -14.91 -13.30
N ALA A 32 11.87 -16.08 -12.81
CA ALA A 32 12.02 -16.33 -11.38
C ALA A 32 13.05 -15.38 -10.75
N GLU A 33 14.20 -15.18 -11.41
CA GLU A 33 15.24 -14.26 -10.93
C GLU A 33 14.75 -12.80 -10.93
N ASN A 34 14.02 -12.37 -11.95
CA ASN A 34 13.49 -11.01 -12.02
C ASN A 34 12.37 -10.78 -11.00
N ALA A 35 11.51 -11.77 -10.77
CA ALA A 35 10.51 -11.70 -9.69
C ALA A 35 11.20 -11.63 -8.31
N GLU A 36 12.25 -12.41 -8.08
CA GLU A 36 13.02 -12.35 -6.82
C GLU A 36 13.67 -10.97 -6.64
N LYS A 37 14.26 -10.39 -7.71
CA LYS A 37 14.82 -9.02 -7.67
C LYS A 37 13.76 -7.96 -7.43
N ALA A 38 12.59 -8.08 -8.06
CA ALA A 38 11.47 -7.17 -7.86
C ALA A 38 10.91 -7.23 -6.43
N LEU A 39 10.80 -8.43 -5.85
CA LEU A 39 10.39 -8.58 -4.45
C LEU A 39 11.40 -7.99 -3.48
N ARG A 40 12.70 -8.05 -3.76
CA ARG A 40 13.75 -7.49 -2.88
C ARG A 40 13.71 -5.96 -2.76
N VAL A 41 13.13 -5.25 -3.72
CA VAL A 41 13.00 -3.78 -3.65
C VAL A 41 11.70 -3.33 -2.97
N ILE A 42 10.75 -4.25 -2.79
CA ILE A 42 9.55 -4.02 -2.01
C ILE A 42 9.97 -4.12 -0.54
N LYS A 43 9.96 -2.99 0.17
CA LYS A 43 10.10 -3.01 1.63
C LYS A 43 8.99 -3.88 2.20
N GLU A 44 9.30 -4.69 3.21
CA GLU A 44 8.26 -5.37 3.97
C GLU A 44 7.22 -4.34 4.41
N PRO A 45 5.92 -4.63 4.25
CA PRO A 45 4.90 -3.71 4.73
C PRO A 45 5.17 -3.47 6.22
N GLY A 46 5.15 -2.20 6.60
CA GLY A 46 5.22 -1.82 8.01
C GLY A 46 4.09 -2.47 8.81
N PRO A 47 4.11 -2.33 10.15
CA PRO A 47 2.95 -2.73 10.95
C PRO A 47 1.68 -2.08 10.37
N PRO A 48 0.54 -2.78 10.38
CA PRO A 48 -0.71 -2.21 9.90
C PRO A 48 -0.99 -0.93 10.70
N ILE A 49 -1.03 0.20 9.99
CA ILE A 49 -1.40 1.50 10.55
C ILE A 49 -2.90 1.65 10.33
N ASP A 50 -3.64 2.00 11.37
CA ASP A 50 -5.03 2.42 11.22
C ASP A 50 -5.06 3.78 10.50
N PRO A 51 -5.63 3.86 9.28
CA PRO A 51 -5.71 5.10 8.53
C PRO A 51 -6.42 6.23 9.30
N ALA A 52 -7.41 5.90 10.15
CA ALA A 52 -8.13 6.89 10.94
C ALA A 52 -7.21 7.50 12.01
N GLU A 53 -6.51 6.67 12.78
CA GLU A 53 -5.52 7.13 13.77
C GLU A 53 -4.41 7.97 13.13
N LEU A 54 -3.95 7.58 11.94
CA LEU A 54 -2.97 8.37 11.19
C LEU A 54 -3.51 9.76 10.82
N ILE A 55 -4.73 9.85 10.31
CA ILE A 55 -5.34 11.14 9.96
C ILE A 55 -5.52 12.02 11.22
N LEU A 56 -6.01 11.44 12.31
CA LEU A 56 -6.18 12.15 13.58
C LEU A 56 -4.85 12.66 14.14
N SER A 57 -3.78 11.85 14.08
CA SER A 57 -2.45 12.26 14.52
C SER A 57 -1.88 13.39 13.65
N ILE A 58 -2.04 13.32 12.33
CA ILE A 58 -1.66 14.41 11.42
C ILE A 58 -2.38 15.71 11.77
N ILE A 59 -3.71 15.65 11.99
CA ILE A 59 -4.50 16.82 12.38
C ILE A 59 -3.99 17.34 13.73
N LYS A 60 -3.77 16.47 14.71
CA LYS A 60 -3.27 16.85 16.04
C LYS A 60 -1.92 17.57 15.99
N GLU A 61 -0.97 17.04 15.23
CA GLU A 61 0.40 17.54 15.17
C GLU A 61 0.52 18.83 14.37
N GLN A 62 -0.28 18.99 13.32
CA GLN A 62 -0.16 20.11 12.37
C GLN A 62 -1.22 21.19 12.57
N SER A 63 -2.23 20.97 13.43
CA SER A 63 -3.35 21.90 13.61
C SER A 63 -2.90 23.23 14.21
N GLY A 64 -2.92 24.27 13.38
CA GLY A 64 -2.83 25.66 13.83
C GLY A 64 -4.16 26.22 14.34
N PRO A 65 -4.26 27.55 14.53
CA PRO A 65 -5.48 28.20 15.00
C PRO A 65 -6.71 27.90 14.15
N ARG A 66 -6.51 27.79 12.83
CA ARG A 66 -7.54 27.52 11.81
C ARG A 66 -7.77 26.03 11.55
N GLY A 67 -7.03 25.12 12.20
CA GLY A 67 -6.99 23.70 11.83
C GLY A 67 -5.92 23.39 10.78
N VAL A 68 -6.01 22.19 10.19
CA VAL A 68 -5.15 21.70 9.09
C VAL A 68 -5.91 21.74 7.78
N HIS A 69 -5.27 22.20 6.70
CA HIS A 69 -5.89 22.17 5.39
C HIS A 69 -5.92 20.73 4.84
N LEU A 70 -7.02 20.34 4.17
CA LEU A 70 -7.19 18.98 3.63
C LEU A 70 -6.02 18.54 2.76
N ASP A 71 -5.48 19.42 1.92
CA ASP A 71 -4.33 19.10 1.07
C ASP A 71 -3.06 18.76 1.87
N ASP A 72 -2.90 19.31 3.06
CA ASP A 72 -1.75 19.02 3.91
C ASP A 72 -1.92 17.67 4.62
N VAL A 73 -3.16 17.32 4.98
CA VAL A 73 -3.49 15.95 5.42
C VAL A 73 -3.19 14.94 4.33
N LEU A 74 -3.63 15.19 3.09
CA LEU A 74 -3.37 14.31 1.93
C LEU A 74 -1.86 14.16 1.66
N LYS A 75 -1.08 15.24 1.78
CA LYS A 75 0.39 15.15 1.66
C LYS A 75 0.99 14.29 2.77
N GLY A 76 0.48 14.37 3.99
CA GLY A 76 0.92 13.57 5.13
C GLY A 76 0.65 12.08 4.92
N THR A 77 -0.55 11.72 4.48
CA THR A 77 -0.99 10.32 4.32
C THR A 77 -0.35 9.62 3.12
N ARG A 78 0.08 10.36 2.09
CA ARG A 78 0.79 9.79 0.92
C ARG A 78 2.12 9.13 1.28
N ARG A 79 2.78 9.56 2.37
CA ARG A 79 4.01 8.93 2.86
C ARG A 79 3.77 7.49 3.30
N GLU A 80 2.57 7.20 3.77
CA GLU A 80 2.10 5.88 4.19
C GLU A 80 1.31 5.16 3.07
N ALA A 81 1.45 5.62 1.82
CA ALA A 81 0.83 5.03 0.64
C ALA A 81 -0.71 4.94 0.66
N LEU A 82 -1.39 5.79 1.44
CA LEU A 82 -2.85 5.90 1.40
C LEU A 82 -3.31 6.68 0.17
N ALA A 83 -4.33 6.17 -0.50
CA ALA A 83 -4.95 6.81 -1.65
C ALA A 83 -5.84 7.99 -1.23
N ASP A 84 -5.81 9.08 -2.01
CA ASP A 84 -6.50 10.33 -1.67
C ASP A 84 -8.03 10.17 -1.51
N ASP A 85 -8.64 9.25 -2.26
CA ASP A 85 -10.07 8.90 -2.19
C ASP A 85 -10.40 8.21 -0.86
N ILE A 86 -9.60 7.22 -0.47
CA ILE A 86 -9.73 6.52 0.83
C ILE A 86 -9.62 7.54 1.98
N VAL A 87 -8.65 8.44 1.92
CA VAL A 87 -8.45 9.48 2.96
C VAL A 87 -9.67 10.40 3.06
N ARG A 88 -10.25 10.82 1.92
CA ARG A 88 -11.46 11.66 1.90
C ARG A 88 -12.67 10.94 2.50
N ASP A 89 -12.84 9.65 2.23
CA ASP A 89 -13.95 8.88 2.79
C ASP A 89 -13.80 8.65 4.29
N ILE A 90 -12.57 8.40 4.77
CA ILE A 90 -12.31 8.33 6.22
C ILE A 90 -12.57 9.69 6.89
N ILE A 91 -12.12 10.80 6.29
CA ILE A 91 -12.39 12.14 6.84
C ILE A 91 -13.91 12.39 6.93
N ARG A 92 -14.69 11.95 5.94
CA ARG A 92 -16.16 12.05 6.02
C ARG A 92 -16.72 11.21 7.18
N ALA A 93 -16.22 9.99 7.37
CA ALA A 93 -16.62 9.15 8.50
C ALA A 93 -16.28 9.81 9.85
N LEU A 94 -15.06 10.31 10.02
CA LEU A 94 -14.61 10.99 11.24
C LEU A 94 -15.42 12.27 11.55
N VAL A 95 -15.91 12.98 10.53
CA VAL A 95 -16.84 14.11 10.72
C VAL A 95 -18.22 13.62 11.18
N LEU A 96 -18.70 12.50 10.65
CA LEU A 96 -19.99 11.92 11.04
C LEU A 96 -19.96 11.31 12.46
N GLU A 97 -18.80 10.83 12.89
CA GLU A 97 -18.57 10.23 14.20
C GLU A 97 -18.25 11.25 15.31
N ASP A 98 -18.28 12.56 15.01
CA ASP A 98 -17.87 13.62 15.93
C ASP A 98 -16.45 13.37 16.51
N GLU A 99 -15.49 13.02 15.64
CA GLU A 99 -14.06 12.97 15.98
C GLU A 99 -13.32 14.23 15.48
N ILE A 100 -13.77 14.78 14.35
CA ILE A 100 -13.23 16.02 13.75
C ILE A 100 -14.35 16.93 13.24
N TYR A 101 -14.10 18.24 13.18
CA TYR A 101 -15.01 19.22 12.59
C TYR A 101 -14.32 20.13 11.57
N GLN A 102 -15.14 20.85 10.79
CA GLN A 102 -14.69 21.78 9.76
C GLN A 102 -14.93 23.24 10.19
N PRO A 103 -13.92 23.94 10.73
CA PRO A 103 -14.07 25.34 11.11
C PRO A 103 -14.25 26.29 9.91
N ALA A 104 -13.77 25.89 8.74
CA ALA A 104 -13.88 26.61 7.47
C ALA A 104 -13.80 25.63 6.30
N PRO A 105 -14.27 26.00 5.09
CA PRO A 105 -14.15 25.14 3.91
C PRO A 105 -12.70 24.71 3.67
N GLY A 106 -12.48 23.40 3.58
CA GLY A 106 -11.16 22.81 3.35
C GLY A 106 -10.25 22.70 4.58
N TYR A 107 -10.70 23.13 5.76
CA TYR A 107 -9.95 23.00 7.01
C TYR A 107 -10.57 21.97 7.95
N LEU A 108 -9.72 21.23 8.67
CA LEU A 108 -10.08 20.15 9.59
C LEU A 108 -9.48 20.43 10.97
N LYS A 109 -10.23 20.13 12.03
CA LYS A 109 -9.78 20.30 13.41
C LYS A 109 -10.35 19.20 14.29
N LEU A 110 -9.58 18.76 15.29
CA LEU A 110 -10.08 17.89 16.35
C LEU A 110 -11.11 18.65 17.19
N LEU A 111 -12.15 17.95 17.62
CA LEU A 111 -13.12 18.48 18.57
C LEU A 111 -12.48 18.85 19.92
#